data_AF-A0A285KBU3-F1
#
_entry.id   AF-A0A285KBU3-F1
#
_cell.length_a   1.000
_cell.length_b   1.000
_cell.length_c   1.000
_cell.angle_alpha   90.00
_cell.angle_beta   90.00
_cell.angle_gamma   90.00
#
_symmetry.space_group_name_H-M   'P 1'
#
loop_
_entity.id
_entity.type
_entity.pdbx_description
1 polymer ?
#
loop_
_entity_poly.entity_id
_entity_poly.type
_entity_poly.pdbx_seq_one_letter_code
_entity_poly.pdbx_strand_id
1 'polypeptide(L)'
;MPLTPADIHNMAFKKPAIGKRGYDEEDVDAFLDEVEQELIRLIEENRALADQAQRNGGGMGPGPSGPSAGNRAMEAELQALTTQLGRMQEARARAEQNARSVQSQLERARTERPATPPPAEKDDRLSAVLMMAQRTADDHMRDAQQEADSLLGNARTQSEQITGDALLAADNIQADARRNHSDALASIDEKRDALLDEIDRLGQLARTYQQALGQHVQQQLQELDSVSNGAGRDLD
;
A
#
# COMPACT_ATOMS: atom_id res chain seq x y z
N MET A 1 -0.31 17.24 -8.52
CA MET A 1 -1.79 17.30 -8.46
C MET A 1 -2.29 16.08 -9.22
N PRO A 2 -3.02 15.14 -8.58
CA PRO A 2 -3.53 13.97 -9.27
C PRO A 2 -4.70 14.38 -10.19
N LEU A 3 -4.81 13.73 -11.35
CA LEU A 3 -5.92 13.89 -12.29
C LEU A 3 -7.23 13.45 -11.61
N THR A 4 -8.28 14.25 -11.73
CA THR A 4 -9.64 13.87 -11.31
C THR A 4 -10.43 13.28 -12.48
N PRO A 5 -11.48 12.47 -12.23
CA PRO A 5 -12.38 12.01 -13.29
C PRO A 5 -12.95 13.17 -14.12
N ALA A 6 -13.28 14.28 -13.45
CA ALA A 6 -13.73 15.51 -14.12
C ALA A 6 -12.67 16.15 -15.01
N ASP A 7 -11.37 15.98 -14.72
CA ASP A 7 -10.29 16.48 -15.57
C ASP A 7 -10.15 15.65 -16.85
N ILE A 8 -10.47 14.35 -16.80
CA ILE A 8 -10.46 13.45 -17.96
C ILE A 8 -11.65 13.77 -18.87
N HIS A 9 -12.84 13.95 -18.29
CA HIS A 9 -14.05 14.31 -19.02
C HIS A 9 -13.93 15.68 -19.73
N ASN A 10 -13.21 16.64 -19.12
CA ASN A 10 -12.99 17.97 -19.69
C ASN A 10 -11.74 18.07 -20.57
N MET A 11 -11.06 16.96 -20.84
CA MET A 11 -9.79 16.97 -21.57
C MET A 11 -10.03 17.15 -23.07
N ALA A 12 -9.60 18.28 -23.63
CA ALA A 12 -9.71 18.57 -25.06
C ALA A 12 -8.39 18.33 -25.80
N PHE A 13 -8.38 17.39 -26.74
CA PHE A 13 -7.23 17.15 -27.61
C PHE A 13 -7.23 18.10 -28.82
N LYS A 14 -6.03 18.58 -29.22
CA LYS A 14 -5.87 19.39 -30.42
C LYS A 14 -5.97 18.51 -31.65
N LYS A 15 -6.80 18.90 -32.64
CA LYS A 15 -6.89 18.18 -33.90
C LYS A 15 -5.53 18.15 -34.62
N PRO A 16 -5.16 17.03 -35.28
CA PRO A 16 -3.90 16.92 -36.00
C PRO A 16 -3.76 18.02 -37.07
N ALA A 17 -2.54 18.50 -37.29
CA ALA A 17 -2.26 19.41 -38.40
C ALA A 17 -2.64 18.73 -39.74
N ILE A 18 -3.24 19.51 -40.65
CA ILE A 18 -3.73 19.06 -41.96
C ILE A 18 -2.69 18.16 -42.65
N GLY A 19 -3.06 16.91 -42.93
CA GLY A 19 -2.20 15.91 -43.59
C GLY A 19 -1.47 14.94 -42.66
N LYS A 20 -1.63 15.05 -41.33
CA LYS A 20 -1.15 14.04 -40.37
C LYS A 20 -2.31 13.18 -39.88
N ARG A 21 -2.09 11.87 -39.77
CA ARG A 21 -3.04 10.94 -39.17
C ARG A 21 -3.09 11.17 -37.66
N GLY A 22 -4.29 11.35 -37.13
CA GLY A 22 -4.57 11.34 -35.70
C GLY A 22 -5.15 10.00 -35.27
N TYR A 23 -5.42 9.88 -33.98
CA TYR A 23 -6.29 8.83 -33.45
C TYR A 23 -7.74 9.12 -33.89
N ASP A 24 -8.54 8.05 -33.97
CA ASP A 24 -9.98 8.19 -34.19
C ASP A 24 -10.61 8.86 -32.96
N GLU A 25 -11.48 9.85 -33.19
CA GLU A 25 -12.11 10.60 -32.10
C GLU A 25 -13.06 9.67 -31.31
N GLU A 26 -13.76 8.74 -31.99
CA GLU A 26 -14.69 7.81 -31.35
C GLU A 26 -13.97 6.76 -30.50
N ASP A 27 -12.84 6.23 -30.99
CA ASP A 27 -12.03 5.26 -30.23
C ASP A 27 -11.35 5.90 -29.01
N VAL A 28 -10.94 7.17 -29.13
CA VAL A 28 -10.34 7.93 -28.03
C VAL A 28 -11.40 8.26 -26.97
N ASP A 29 -12.59 8.70 -27.37
CA ASP A 29 -13.68 9.01 -26.45
C ASP A 29 -14.13 7.75 -25.69
N ALA A 30 -14.30 6.61 -26.38
CA ALA A 30 -14.65 5.34 -25.74
C ALA A 30 -13.59 4.85 -24.73
N PHE A 31 -12.31 5.06 -25.03
CA PHE A 31 -11.21 4.73 -24.11
C PHE A 31 -11.19 5.67 -22.90
N LEU A 32 -11.47 6.96 -23.08
CA LEU A 32 -11.53 7.92 -21.98
C LEU A 32 -12.70 7.64 -21.04
N ASP A 33 -13.85 7.17 -21.55
CA ASP A 33 -14.98 6.73 -20.74
C ASP A 33 -14.61 5.52 -19.86
N GLU A 34 -13.86 4.55 -20.40
CA GLU A 34 -13.36 3.39 -19.64
C GLU A 34 -12.36 3.81 -18.56
N VAL A 35 -11.44 4.73 -18.90
CA VAL A 35 -10.47 5.28 -17.94
C VAL A 35 -11.15 6.11 -16.86
N GLU A 36 -12.19 6.89 -17.19
CA GLU A 36 -12.97 7.66 -16.21
C GLU A 36 -13.65 6.71 -15.21
N GLN A 37 -14.30 5.65 -15.70
CA GLN A 37 -14.96 4.66 -14.86
C GLN A 37 -13.98 3.92 -13.93
N GLU A 38 -12.84 3.48 -14.46
CA GLU A 38 -11.80 2.84 -13.65
C GLU A 38 -11.16 3.82 -12.66
N LEU A 39 -11.01 5.10 -13.01
CA LEU A 39 -10.51 6.11 -12.08
C LEU A 39 -11.51 6.37 -10.94
N ILE A 40 -12.81 6.44 -11.23
CA ILE A 40 -13.86 6.54 -10.20
C ILE A 40 -13.79 5.31 -9.29
N ARG A 41 -13.76 4.11 -9.87
CA ARG A 41 -13.65 2.85 -9.12
C ARG A 41 -12.41 2.82 -8.24
N LEU A 42 -11.25 3.19 -8.77
CA LEU A 42 -9.99 3.25 -8.02
C LEU A 42 -10.05 4.28 -6.89
N ILE A 43 -10.69 5.43 -7.10
CA ILE A 43 -10.87 6.44 -6.05
C ILE A 43 -11.80 5.92 -4.95
N GLU A 44 -12.91 5.29 -5.31
CA GLU A 44 -13.84 4.68 -4.35
C GLU A 44 -13.21 3.52 -3.59
N GLU A 45 -12.46 2.65 -4.28
CA GLU A 45 -11.74 1.53 -3.69
C GLU A 45 -10.62 2.02 -2.77
N ASN A 46 -9.85 3.01 -3.18
CA ASN A 46 -8.80 3.59 -2.35
C ASN A 46 -9.39 4.33 -1.13
N ARG A 47 -10.56 4.96 -1.29
CA ARG A 47 -11.31 5.54 -0.17
C ARG A 47 -11.86 4.47 0.78
N ALA A 48 -12.39 3.38 0.24
CA ALA A 48 -12.88 2.25 1.02
C ALA A 48 -11.74 1.53 1.74
N LEU A 49 -10.57 1.37 1.10
CA LEU A 49 -9.35 0.83 1.69
C LEU A 49 -8.78 1.77 2.75
N ALA A 50 -8.85 3.08 2.55
CA ALA A 50 -8.49 4.06 3.58
C ALA A 50 -9.43 3.98 4.78
N ASP A 51 -10.75 3.87 4.55
CA ASP A 51 -11.74 3.66 5.61
C ASP A 51 -11.53 2.33 6.33
N GLN A 52 -11.16 1.25 5.61
CA GLN A 52 -10.83 -0.06 6.19
C GLN A 52 -9.53 -0.02 6.98
N ALA A 53 -8.48 0.62 6.48
CA ALA A 53 -7.22 0.81 7.19
C ALA A 53 -7.42 1.68 8.45
N GLN A 54 -8.32 2.65 8.39
CA GLN A 54 -8.69 3.48 9.52
C GLN A 54 -9.58 2.73 10.53
N ARG A 55 -10.38 1.74 10.09
CA ARG A 55 -11.15 0.85 10.97
C ARG A 55 -10.27 -0.23 11.61
N ASN A 56 -9.40 -0.89 10.83
CA ASN A 56 -8.44 -1.87 11.33
C ASN A 56 -7.33 -1.24 12.18
N GLY A 57 -6.93 0.00 11.89
CA GLY A 57 -6.03 0.80 12.72
C GLY A 57 -6.75 1.60 13.83
N GLY A 58 -8.08 1.51 13.91
CA GLY A 58 -8.96 2.43 14.65
C GLY A 58 -9.56 1.86 15.94
N GLY A 59 -8.90 0.89 16.57
CA GLY A 59 -9.16 0.51 17.97
C GLY A 59 -8.69 1.56 18.99
N MET A 60 -8.65 2.85 18.63
CA MET A 60 -8.35 3.97 19.53
C MET A 60 -9.21 5.17 19.10
N GLY A 61 -10.04 5.64 20.04
CA GLY A 61 -11.18 6.52 19.81
C GLY A 61 -10.90 7.92 19.23
N PRO A 62 -11.96 8.71 18.99
CA PRO A 62 -11.92 9.89 18.16
C PRO A 62 -11.21 11.04 18.87
N GLY A 63 -10.04 11.42 18.37
CA GLY A 63 -9.34 12.66 18.69
C GLY A 63 -8.68 13.23 17.44
N PRO A 64 -8.67 14.56 17.23
CA PRO A 64 -8.02 15.16 16.08
C PRO A 64 -6.50 15.12 16.35
N SER A 65 -5.79 14.20 15.70
CA SER A 65 -4.34 14.11 15.83
C SER A 65 -3.74 13.61 14.52
N GLY A 66 -2.81 14.41 13.99
CA GLY A 66 -2.22 14.30 12.66
C GLY A 66 -1.43 13.01 12.38
N PRO A 67 -0.69 12.98 11.25
CA PRO A 67 -0.16 11.75 10.65
C PRO A 67 0.53 10.84 11.67
N SER A 68 0.22 9.55 11.63
CA SER A 68 0.72 8.52 12.55
C SER A 68 2.21 8.67 12.84
N ALA A 69 2.61 8.55 14.12
CA ALA A 69 3.99 8.69 14.56
C ALA A 69 4.96 7.75 13.82
N GLY A 70 4.48 6.57 13.38
CA GLY A 70 5.25 5.65 12.54
C GLY A 70 5.52 6.20 11.14
N ASN A 71 4.50 6.78 10.48
CA ASN A 71 4.66 7.39 9.15
C ASN A 71 5.50 8.68 9.21
N ARG A 72 5.34 9.50 10.27
CA ARG A 72 6.19 10.68 10.49
C ARG A 72 7.64 10.33 10.79
N ALA A 73 7.88 9.25 11.52
CA ALA A 73 9.24 8.77 11.79
C ALA A 73 9.91 8.30 10.48
N MET A 74 9.19 7.52 9.66
CA MET A 74 9.70 7.04 8.38
C MET A 74 9.87 8.16 7.34
N GLU A 75 8.96 9.13 7.28
CA GLU A 75 9.13 10.34 6.45
C GLU A 75 10.30 11.21 6.92
N ALA A 76 10.50 11.36 8.24
CA ALA A 76 11.65 12.09 8.77
C ALA A 76 12.98 11.39 8.46
N GLU A 77 13.00 10.06 8.51
CA GLU A 77 14.17 9.26 8.17
C GLU A 77 14.49 9.32 6.67
N LEU A 78 13.48 9.27 5.80
CA LEU A 78 13.63 9.46 4.34
C LEU A 78 14.14 10.87 3.99
N GLN A 79 13.64 11.89 4.68
CA GLN A 79 14.11 13.27 4.48
C GLN A 79 15.54 13.46 5.00
N ALA A 80 15.89 12.84 6.12
CA ALA A 80 17.26 12.83 6.65
C ALA A 80 18.22 12.15 5.67
N LEU A 81 17.83 10.99 5.12
CA LEU A 81 18.63 10.24 4.15
C LEU A 81 18.82 11.01 2.84
N THR A 82 17.78 11.68 2.35
CA THR A 82 17.85 12.53 1.15
C THR A 82 18.80 13.71 1.37
N THR A 83 18.72 14.35 2.53
CA THR A 83 19.61 15.46 2.90
C THR A 83 21.06 14.99 3.03
N GLN A 84 21.28 13.79 3.59
CA GLN A 84 22.60 13.17 3.72
C GLN A 84 23.19 12.82 2.34
N LEU A 85 22.39 12.28 1.42
CA LEU A 85 22.78 12.02 0.03
C LEU A 85 23.20 13.31 -0.68
N GLY A 86 22.43 14.39 -0.52
CA GLY A 86 22.78 15.70 -1.08
C GLY A 86 24.14 16.21 -0.58
N ARG A 87 24.38 16.15 0.74
CA ARG A 87 25.67 16.55 1.34
C ARG A 87 26.84 15.70 0.84
N MET A 88 26.65 14.39 0.69
CA MET A 88 27.67 13.48 0.16
C MET A 88 27.98 13.76 -1.32
N GLN A 89 26.97 14.04 -2.13
CA GLN A 89 27.16 14.39 -3.54
C GLN A 89 27.90 15.73 -3.69
N GLU A 90 27.55 16.74 -2.88
CA GLU A 90 28.28 18.01 -2.87
C GLU A 90 29.74 17.85 -2.42
N ALA A 91 29.99 17.04 -1.39
CA ALA A 91 31.34 16.74 -0.93
C ALA A 91 32.16 16.04 -2.03
N ARG A 92 31.56 15.05 -2.71
CA ARG A 92 32.18 14.38 -3.85
C ARG A 92 32.48 15.35 -5.00
N ALA A 93 31.54 16.22 -5.35
CA ALA A 93 31.74 17.21 -6.42
C ALA A 93 32.88 18.18 -6.10
N ARG A 94 32.99 18.63 -4.84
CA ARG A 94 34.11 19.48 -4.37
C ARG A 94 35.43 18.74 -4.41
N ALA A 95 35.46 17.47 -3.98
CA ALA A 95 36.66 16.63 -4.05
C ALA A 95 37.11 16.40 -5.50
N GLU A 96 36.18 16.15 -6.42
CA GLU A 96 36.47 16.00 -7.86
C GLU A 96 37.00 17.30 -8.47
N GLN A 97 36.47 18.47 -8.10
CA GLN A 97 37.00 19.76 -8.55
C GLN A 97 38.43 20.00 -8.04
N ASN A 98 38.71 19.68 -6.78
CA ASN A 98 40.05 19.79 -6.20
C ASN A 98 41.02 18.81 -6.87
N ALA A 99 40.60 17.58 -7.15
CA ALA A 99 41.43 16.61 -7.87
C ALA A 99 41.76 17.09 -9.28
N ARG A 100 40.77 17.63 -10.02
CA ARG A 100 40.98 18.19 -11.36
C ARG A 100 41.91 19.41 -11.35
N SER A 101 41.79 20.28 -10.36
CA SER A 101 42.67 21.45 -10.25
C SER A 101 44.12 21.02 -9.96
N VAL A 102 44.33 20.07 -9.05
CA VAL A 102 45.64 19.47 -8.77
C VAL A 102 46.21 18.77 -10.00
N GLN A 103 45.39 18.02 -10.74
CA GLN A 103 45.82 17.32 -11.96
C GLN A 103 46.24 18.30 -13.07
N SER A 104 45.51 19.40 -13.26
CA SER A 104 45.89 20.44 -14.23
C SER A 104 47.17 21.19 -13.82
N GLN A 105 47.41 21.39 -12.52
CA GLN A 105 48.67 21.96 -12.02
C GLN A 105 49.85 21.00 -12.24
N LEU A 106 49.64 19.70 -11.99
CA LEU A 106 50.62 18.65 -12.28
C LEU A 106 50.94 18.57 -13.77
N GLU A 107 49.95 18.62 -14.65
CA GLU A 107 50.16 18.64 -16.09
C GLU A 107 50.95 19.88 -16.52
N ARG A 108 50.57 21.09 -16.07
CA ARG A 108 51.35 22.31 -16.37
C ARG A 108 52.79 22.20 -15.89
N ALA A 109 53.03 21.73 -14.66
CA ALA A 109 54.37 21.51 -14.13
C ALA A 109 55.15 20.44 -14.92
N ARG A 110 54.45 19.47 -15.52
CA ARG A 110 55.05 18.44 -16.38
C ARG A 110 55.44 19.00 -17.74
N THR A 111 54.61 19.86 -18.33
CA THR A 111 54.83 20.50 -19.64
C THR A 111 55.85 21.65 -19.56
N GLU A 112 55.93 22.35 -18.43
CA GLU A 112 56.89 23.44 -18.17
C GLU A 112 58.28 22.96 -17.73
N ARG A 113 58.45 21.66 -17.43
CA ARG A 113 59.76 21.11 -17.03
C ARG A 113 60.68 21.00 -18.26
N PRO A 114 61.77 21.79 -18.35
CA PRO A 114 62.76 21.62 -19.40
C PRO A 114 63.46 20.27 -19.23
N ALA A 115 63.80 19.63 -20.35
CA ALA A 115 64.65 18.45 -20.38
C ALA A 115 66.11 18.83 -20.06
N THR A 116 66.43 19.01 -18.79
CA THR A 116 67.81 19.02 -18.28
C THR A 116 67.94 17.95 -17.19
N PRO A 117 68.91 17.04 -17.29
CA PRO A 117 69.10 16.00 -16.28
C PRO A 117 69.60 16.65 -14.97
N PRO A 118 68.98 16.35 -13.81
CA PRO A 118 69.50 16.78 -12.52
C PRO A 118 70.55 15.79 -11.99
N PRO A 119 71.42 16.21 -11.04
CA PRO A 119 72.38 15.34 -10.38
C PRO A 119 71.68 14.27 -9.51
N ALA A 120 72.37 13.15 -9.31
CA ALA A 120 71.89 11.87 -8.77
C ALA A 120 71.35 11.87 -7.31
N GLU A 121 71.29 13.01 -6.61
CA GLU A 121 70.83 13.10 -5.22
C GLU A 121 69.30 13.15 -5.05
N LYS A 122 68.53 13.22 -6.16
CA LYS A 122 67.05 13.33 -6.13
C LYS A 122 66.32 11.98 -6.05
N ASP A 123 66.99 10.86 -6.29
CA ASP A 123 66.38 9.52 -6.30
C ASP A 123 65.95 9.04 -4.90
N ASP A 124 66.72 9.37 -3.85
CA ASP A 124 66.42 8.95 -2.47
C ASP A 124 65.18 9.65 -1.90
N ARG A 125 64.96 10.92 -2.24
CA ARG A 125 63.76 11.68 -1.81
C ARG A 125 62.52 11.25 -2.59
N LEU A 126 62.66 10.96 -3.89
CA LEU A 126 61.57 10.45 -4.72
C LEU A 126 61.14 9.05 -4.29
N SER A 127 62.09 8.15 -4.01
CA SER A 127 61.80 6.82 -3.51
C SER A 127 61.15 6.85 -2.12
N ALA A 128 61.61 7.72 -1.21
CA ALA A 128 60.98 7.92 0.10
C ALA A 128 59.53 8.43 -0.02
N VAL A 129 59.26 9.39 -0.93
CA VAL A 129 57.91 9.90 -1.18
C VAL A 129 57.02 8.83 -1.84
N LEU A 130 57.56 8.02 -2.75
CA LEU A 130 56.81 6.90 -3.36
C LEU A 130 56.48 5.82 -2.32
N MET A 131 57.40 5.47 -1.43
CA MET A 131 57.11 4.55 -0.33
C MET A 131 56.06 5.10 0.63
N MET A 132 56.14 6.39 0.97
CA MET A 132 55.14 7.05 1.81
C MET A 132 53.77 7.07 1.13
N ALA A 133 53.70 7.41 -0.15
CA ALA A 133 52.47 7.41 -0.93
C ALA A 133 51.88 6.01 -1.08
N GLN A 134 52.71 4.99 -1.33
CA GLN A 134 52.28 3.60 -1.42
C GLN A 134 51.72 3.11 -0.08
N ARG A 135 52.41 3.42 1.03
CA ARG A 135 51.94 3.10 2.37
C ARG A 135 50.61 3.77 2.67
N THR A 136 50.46 5.06 2.36
CA THR A 136 49.20 5.78 2.54
C THR A 136 48.08 5.22 1.67
N ALA A 137 48.37 4.78 0.44
CA ALA A 137 47.40 4.11 -0.42
C ALA A 137 46.97 2.75 0.17
N ASP A 138 47.92 1.95 0.67
CA ASP A 138 47.64 0.67 1.31
C ASP A 138 46.82 0.84 2.61
N ASP A 139 47.12 1.87 3.41
CA ASP A 139 46.37 2.21 4.62
C ASP A 139 44.92 2.61 4.26
N HIS A 140 44.72 3.48 3.26
CA HIS A 140 43.38 3.82 2.79
C HIS A 140 42.61 2.64 2.19
N MET A 141 43.30 1.70 1.51
CA MET A 141 42.64 0.48 1.02
C MET A 141 42.19 -0.41 2.16
N ARG A 142 42.97 -0.53 3.24
CA ARG A 142 42.58 -1.29 4.44
C ARG A 142 41.42 -0.65 5.18
N ASP A 143 41.46 0.67 5.36
CA ASP A 143 40.38 1.41 6.01
C ASP A 143 39.07 1.25 5.20
N ALA A 144 39.13 1.42 3.88
CA ALA A 144 37.98 1.23 3.00
C ALA A 144 37.43 -0.20 3.03
N GLN A 145 38.30 -1.22 3.10
CA GLN A 145 37.89 -2.61 3.24
C GLN A 145 37.18 -2.86 4.57
N GLN A 146 37.72 -2.34 5.68
CA GLN A 146 37.10 -2.47 7.00
C GLN A 146 35.75 -1.76 7.08
N GLU A 147 35.64 -0.56 6.51
CA GLU A 147 34.36 0.17 6.42
C GLU A 147 33.34 -0.60 5.57
N ALA A 148 33.75 -1.16 4.44
CA ALA A 148 32.88 -1.97 3.58
C ALA A 148 32.39 -3.24 4.30
N ASP A 149 33.27 -3.95 4.99
CA ASP A 149 32.92 -5.16 5.76
C ASP A 149 31.95 -4.83 6.90
N SER A 150 32.19 -3.72 7.61
CA SER A 150 31.29 -3.22 8.66
C SER A 150 29.91 -2.84 8.09
N LEU A 151 29.88 -2.13 6.97
CA LEU A 151 28.63 -1.74 6.30
C LEU A 151 27.84 -2.97 5.84
N LEU A 152 28.50 -3.97 5.26
CA LEU A 152 27.87 -5.23 4.86
C LEU A 152 27.33 -6.01 6.05
N GLY A 153 28.06 -6.03 7.18
CA GLY A 153 27.59 -6.66 8.42
C GLY A 153 26.33 -5.98 8.99
N ASN A 154 26.32 -4.64 9.01
CA ASN A 154 25.17 -3.85 9.46
C ASN A 154 23.97 -4.04 8.54
N ALA A 155 24.17 -3.95 7.21
CA ALA A 155 23.11 -4.15 6.23
C ALA A 155 22.51 -5.56 6.32
N ARG A 156 23.35 -6.58 6.54
CA ARG A 156 22.89 -7.95 6.73
C ARG A 156 22.06 -8.10 8.00
N THR A 157 22.55 -7.57 9.13
CA THR A 157 21.83 -7.63 10.41
C THR A 157 20.48 -6.91 10.30
N GLN A 158 20.46 -5.73 9.69
CA GLN A 158 19.23 -4.97 9.47
C GLN A 158 18.27 -5.71 8.54
N SER A 159 18.76 -6.35 7.48
CA SER A 159 17.94 -7.19 6.60
C SER A 159 17.33 -8.38 7.33
N GLU A 160 18.11 -9.05 8.19
CA GLU A 160 17.64 -10.17 9.01
C GLU A 160 16.56 -9.70 9.99
N GLN A 161 16.73 -8.53 10.61
CA GLN A 161 15.73 -7.90 11.47
C GLN A 161 14.43 -7.57 10.72
N ILE A 162 14.53 -6.84 9.61
CA ILE A 162 13.35 -6.47 8.79
C ILE A 162 12.60 -7.72 8.32
N THR A 163 13.33 -8.76 7.92
CA THR A 163 12.71 -10.02 7.49
C THR A 163 12.03 -10.71 8.66
N GLY A 164 12.66 -10.74 9.84
CA GLY A 164 12.05 -11.29 11.05
C GLY A 164 10.77 -10.56 11.46
N ASP A 165 10.81 -9.23 11.49
CA ASP A 165 9.66 -8.39 11.82
C ASP A 165 8.52 -8.56 10.81
N ALA A 166 8.85 -8.63 9.51
CA ALA A 166 7.86 -8.85 8.46
C ALA A 166 7.20 -10.23 8.57
N LEU A 167 7.97 -11.28 8.90
CA LEU A 167 7.42 -12.63 9.11
C LEU A 167 6.49 -12.68 10.33
N LEU A 168 6.89 -12.05 11.44
CA LEU A 168 6.04 -11.95 12.64
C LEU A 168 4.75 -11.18 12.36
N ALA A 169 4.84 -10.06 11.62
CA ALA A 169 3.67 -9.30 11.22
C ALA A 169 2.74 -10.13 10.32
N ALA A 170 3.29 -10.88 9.35
CA ALA A 170 2.53 -11.76 8.48
C ALA A 170 1.80 -12.87 9.26
N ASP A 171 2.48 -13.50 10.21
CA ASP A 171 1.89 -14.54 11.06
C ASP A 171 0.75 -14.01 11.92
N ASN A 172 0.90 -12.81 12.49
CA ASN A 172 -0.15 -12.15 13.26
C ASN A 172 -1.37 -11.83 12.39
N ILE A 173 -1.16 -11.24 11.21
CA ILE A 173 -2.25 -10.95 10.25
C ILE A 173 -2.97 -12.24 9.86
N GLN A 174 -2.24 -13.33 9.63
CA GLN A 174 -2.83 -14.62 9.28
C GLN A 174 -3.63 -15.22 10.45
N ALA A 175 -3.14 -15.10 11.68
CA ALA A 175 -3.85 -15.55 12.87
C ALA A 175 -5.15 -14.76 13.09
N ASP A 176 -5.10 -13.44 12.95
CA ASP A 176 -6.26 -12.56 13.09
C ASP A 176 -7.28 -12.80 11.97
N ALA A 177 -6.83 -12.96 10.72
CA ALA A 177 -7.70 -13.29 9.60
C ALA A 177 -8.42 -14.62 9.82
N ARG A 178 -7.73 -15.64 10.35
CA ARG A 178 -8.33 -16.95 10.68
C ARG A 178 -9.36 -16.84 11.80
N ARG A 179 -9.08 -16.06 12.86
CA ARG A 179 -10.02 -15.82 13.96
C ARG A 179 -11.27 -15.09 13.48
N ASN A 180 -11.09 -13.99 12.75
CA ASN A 180 -12.21 -13.23 12.19
C ASN A 180 -13.06 -14.09 11.24
N HIS A 181 -12.42 -14.96 10.46
CA HIS A 181 -13.12 -15.90 9.59
C HIS A 181 -13.94 -16.92 10.39
N SER A 182 -13.36 -17.52 11.44
CA SER A 182 -14.10 -18.47 12.29
C SER A 182 -15.27 -17.78 13.01
N ASP A 183 -15.08 -16.56 13.49
CA ASP A 183 -16.12 -15.78 14.17
C ASP A 183 -17.25 -15.40 13.20
N ALA A 184 -16.90 -15.02 11.97
CA ALA A 184 -17.88 -14.75 10.92
C ALA A 184 -18.70 -16.00 10.57
N LEU A 185 -18.06 -17.17 10.44
CA LEU A 185 -18.76 -18.45 10.21
C LEU A 185 -19.67 -18.80 11.37
N ALA A 186 -19.20 -18.68 12.62
CA ALA A 186 -20.02 -18.91 13.79
C ALA A 186 -21.26 -18.00 13.81
N SER A 187 -21.11 -16.72 13.46
CA SER A 187 -22.25 -15.79 13.37
C SER A 187 -23.25 -16.15 12.26
N ILE A 188 -22.79 -16.78 11.17
CA ILE A 188 -23.67 -17.26 10.10
C ILE A 188 -24.44 -18.48 10.58
N ASP A 189 -23.79 -19.40 11.29
CA ASP A 189 -24.44 -20.57 11.89
C ASP A 189 -25.49 -20.15 12.92
N GLU A 190 -25.19 -19.19 13.80
CA GLU A 190 -26.17 -18.63 14.74
C GLU A 190 -27.38 -18.02 14.03
N LYS A 191 -27.16 -17.25 12.96
CA LYS A 191 -28.26 -16.67 12.16
C LYS A 191 -29.07 -17.75 11.46
N ARG A 192 -28.41 -18.79 10.94
CA ARG A 192 -29.05 -19.93 10.29
C ARG A 192 -29.97 -20.63 11.27
N ASP A 193 -29.49 -20.92 12.48
CA ASP A 193 -30.27 -21.61 13.50
C ASP A 193 -31.46 -20.75 13.97
N ALA A 194 -31.25 -19.44 14.18
CA ALA A 194 -32.34 -18.52 14.50
C ALA A 194 -33.43 -18.46 13.41
N LEU A 195 -33.03 -18.45 12.13
CA LEU A 195 -33.97 -18.48 11.01
C LEU A 195 -34.73 -19.81 10.92
N LEU A 196 -34.08 -20.93 11.22
CA LEU A 196 -34.74 -22.24 11.28
C LEU A 196 -35.77 -22.29 12.40
N ASP A 197 -35.42 -21.79 13.60
CA ASP A 197 -36.37 -21.67 14.71
C ASP A 197 -37.58 -20.79 14.37
N GLU A 198 -37.35 -19.69 13.64
CA GLU A 198 -38.44 -18.81 13.18
C GLU A 198 -39.34 -19.49 12.14
N ILE A 199 -38.77 -20.25 11.21
CA ILE A 199 -39.52 -21.06 10.25
C ILE A 199 -40.40 -22.08 10.99
N ASP A 200 -39.86 -22.78 11.99
CA ASP A 200 -40.62 -23.74 12.78
C ASP A 200 -41.75 -23.07 13.58
N ARG A 201 -41.48 -21.90 14.16
CA ARG A 201 -42.49 -21.10 14.87
C ARG A 201 -43.62 -20.66 13.93
N LEU A 202 -43.29 -20.13 12.76
CA LEU A 202 -44.29 -19.73 11.75
C LEU A 202 -45.08 -20.94 11.23
N GLY A 203 -44.40 -22.09 11.06
CA GLY A 203 -45.04 -23.35 10.70
C GLY A 203 -46.06 -23.82 11.75
N GLN A 204 -45.74 -23.73 13.03
CA GLN A 204 -46.66 -24.03 14.13
C GLN A 204 -47.83 -23.04 14.19
N LEU A 205 -47.55 -21.76 13.98
CA LEU A 205 -48.58 -20.72 13.94
C LEU A 205 -49.59 -20.99 12.81
N ALA A 206 -49.10 -21.31 11.60
CA ALA A 206 -49.95 -21.61 10.45
C ALA A 206 -50.84 -22.84 10.69
N ARG A 207 -50.28 -23.92 11.27
CA ARG A 207 -51.07 -25.12 11.62
C ARG A 207 -52.17 -24.80 12.63
N THR A 208 -51.83 -24.05 13.68
CA THR A 208 -52.79 -23.63 14.70
C THR A 208 -53.90 -22.76 14.11
N TYR A 209 -53.54 -21.79 13.26
CA TYR A 209 -54.52 -20.95 12.56
C TYR A 209 -55.45 -21.77 11.67
N GLN A 210 -54.91 -22.73 10.93
CA GLN A 210 -55.70 -23.58 10.04
C GLN A 210 -56.65 -24.48 10.83
N GLN A 211 -56.23 -25.02 11.98
CA GLN A 211 -57.10 -25.77 12.88
C GLN A 211 -58.21 -24.90 13.47
N ALA A 212 -57.88 -23.70 13.96
CA ALA A 212 -58.85 -22.76 14.52
C ALA A 212 -59.88 -22.31 13.47
N LEU A 213 -59.42 -21.99 12.25
CA LEU A 213 -60.30 -21.64 11.14
C LEU A 213 -61.21 -22.82 10.75
N GLY A 214 -60.66 -24.03 10.67
CA GLY A 214 -61.44 -25.23 10.40
C GLY A 214 -62.54 -25.47 11.45
N GLN A 215 -62.21 -25.35 12.73
CA GLN A 215 -63.18 -25.45 13.83
C GLN A 215 -64.25 -24.36 13.74
N HIS A 216 -63.86 -23.12 13.43
CA HIS A 216 -64.79 -22.00 13.30
C HIS A 216 -65.79 -22.19 12.16
N VAL A 217 -65.32 -22.59 10.98
CA VAL A 217 -66.20 -22.88 9.83
C VAL A 217 -67.13 -24.05 10.15
N GLN A 218 -66.64 -25.08 10.85
CA GLN A 218 -67.47 -26.22 11.22
C GLN A 218 -68.55 -25.87 12.25
N GLN A 219 -68.25 -24.98 13.21
CA GLN A 219 -69.26 -24.42 14.12
C GLN A 219 -70.32 -23.61 13.36
N GLN A 220 -69.92 -22.73 12.44
CA GLN A 220 -70.87 -21.93 11.64
C GLN A 220 -71.80 -22.80 10.80
N LEU A 221 -71.29 -23.90 10.21
CA LEU A 221 -72.12 -24.85 9.47
C LEU A 221 -73.11 -25.60 10.37
N GLN A 222 -72.70 -26.00 11.56
CA GLN A 222 -73.59 -26.64 12.54
C GLN A 222 -74.70 -25.69 13.02
N GLU A 223 -74.36 -24.43 13.28
CA GLU A 223 -75.36 -23.42 13.64
C GLU A 223 -76.38 -23.23 12.51
N LEU A 224 -75.94 -23.10 11.25
CA LEU A 224 -76.84 -22.99 10.10
C LEU A 224 -77.74 -24.23 9.93
N ASP A 225 -77.20 -25.43 10.09
CA ASP A 225 -77.97 -26.67 10.01
C ASP A 225 -78.98 -26.80 11.17
N SER A 226 -78.59 -26.36 12.37
CA SER A 226 -79.49 -26.34 13.53
C SER A 226 -80.65 -25.35 13.36
N VAL A 227 -80.39 -24.17 12.78
CA VAL A 227 -81.42 -23.16 12.46
C VAL A 227 -82.35 -23.69 11.36
N SER A 228 -81.82 -24.35 10.34
CA SER A 228 -82.60 -25.01 9.28
C SER A 228 -83.51 -26.11 9.83
N ASN A 229 -82.98 -27.02 10.66
CA ASN A 229 -83.76 -28.10 11.26
C ASN A 229 -84.76 -27.61 12.32
N GLY A 230 -84.49 -26.49 12.99
CA GLY A 230 -85.43 -25.82 13.90
C GLY A 230 -86.64 -25.25 13.14
N ALA A 231 -86.39 -24.53 12.05
CA ALA A 231 -87.45 -23.95 11.22
C ALA A 231 -88.36 -25.00 10.52
N GLY A 232 -87.84 -26.20 10.26
CA GLY A 232 -88.62 -27.30 9.67
C GLY A 232 -89.56 -28.02 10.65
N ARG A 233 -89.37 -27.88 11.97
CA ARG A 233 -90.23 -28.53 12.99
C ARG A 233 -91.48 -27.76 13.37
N ASP A 234 -91.51 -26.45 13.12
CA ASP A 234 -92.63 -25.58 13.51
C ASP A 234 -93.74 -25.49 12.44
N LEU A 235 -93.64 -26.28 11.35
CA LEU A 235 -94.54 -26.25 10.20
C LEU A 235 -95.39 -27.52 9.98
N ASP A 236 -95.38 -28.48 10.91
CA ASP A 236 -96.19 -29.72 10.86
C ASP A 236 -97.21 -29.77 12.03
#